data_AF-A0AAV5J702-F1
#
_entry.id   AF-A0AAV5J702-F1
#
_cell.length_a   1.000
_cell.length_b   1.000
_cell.length_c   1.000
_cell.angle_alpha   90.00
_cell.angle_beta   90.00
_cell.angle_gamma   90.00
#
_symmetry.space_group_name_H-M   'P 1'
#
loop_
_entity.id
_entity.type
_entity.pdbx_description
1 polymer ?
#
loop_
_entity_poly.entity_id
_entity_poly.type
_entity_poly.pdbx_seq_one_letter_code
_entity_poly.pdbx_strand_id
1 'polypeptide(L)'
;MTLNQTTFCFVCTHLTSGEKEGDEVRRNSDVTEILRRTRFSCSYKDFRQPPPPESILEHDKIIWLGDLNYRLVASSHDINESLTKNEWQALLEKDQLKIEQKAGRVFKGWEEGRICFAPTYKYGTNSDHYVGQTSKSKEKQRTPACN
;
A
#
# COMPACT_ATOMS: atom_id res chain seq x y z
N MET A 1 14.74 -1.05 15.52
CA MET A 1 15.36 0.18 16.07
C MET A 1 14.74 0.44 17.43
N THR A 2 15.47 1.01 18.40
CA THR A 2 14.90 1.35 19.72
C THR A 2 15.15 2.82 20.03
N LEU A 3 14.12 3.54 20.46
CA LEU A 3 14.19 4.93 20.89
C LEU A 3 13.41 5.08 22.20
N ASN A 4 14.06 5.55 23.27
CA ASN A 4 13.45 5.71 24.60
C ASN A 4 12.65 4.46 25.05
N GLN A 5 13.27 3.28 24.93
CA GLN A 5 12.67 1.97 25.26
C GLN A 5 11.49 1.55 24.36
N THR A 6 11.11 2.35 23.36
CA THR A 6 10.10 2.00 22.35
C THR A 6 10.79 1.39 21.14
N THR A 7 10.30 0.24 20.68
CA THR A 7 10.80 -0.47 19.51
C THR A 7 10.04 -0.05 18.25
N PHE A 8 10.81 0.28 17.21
CA PHE A 8 10.30 0.69 15.90
C PHE A 8 10.71 -0.30 14.82
N CYS A 9 9.75 -0.68 13.98
CA CYS A 9 9.95 -1.47 12.76
C CYS A 9 9.48 -0.67 11.55
N PHE A 10 10.32 -0.61 10.52
CA PHE A 10 9.99 0.02 9.24
C PHE A 10 10.00 -1.07 8.17
N VAL A 11 8.88 -1.24 7.48
CA VAL A 11 8.70 -2.24 6.44
C VAL A 11 8.44 -1.51 5.14
N CYS A 12 9.39 -1.58 4.20
CA CYS A 12 9.26 -0.99 2.87
C CYS A 12 9.05 -2.11 1.84
N THR A 13 7.90 -2.14 1.16
CA THR A 13 7.53 -3.22 0.25
C THR A 13 7.22 -2.73 -1.15
N HIS A 14 7.51 -3.57 -2.13
CA HIS A 14 7.01 -3.44 -3.49
C HIS A 14 6.21 -4.72 -3.80
N LEU A 15 4.88 -4.63 -3.73
CA LEU A 15 3.99 -5.79 -3.88
C LEU A 15 3.71 -6.10 -5.35
N THR A 16 3.11 -7.26 -5.61
CA THR A 16 2.75 -7.73 -6.95
C THR A 16 1.96 -6.67 -7.75
N SER A 17 2.53 -6.25 -8.88
CA SER A 17 1.89 -5.36 -9.83
C SER A 17 0.86 -6.08 -10.69
N GLY A 18 -0.19 -5.38 -11.12
CA GLY A 18 -1.17 -5.92 -12.06
C GLY A 18 -2.57 -5.36 -11.84
N GLU A 19 -3.38 -5.41 -12.91
CA GLU A 19 -4.78 -4.94 -12.95
C GLU A 19 -5.74 -6.07 -13.35
N LYS A 20 -5.27 -7.32 -13.34
CA LYS A 20 -6.13 -8.47 -13.61
C LYS A 20 -6.94 -8.78 -12.35
N GLU A 21 -8.13 -9.31 -12.56
CA GLU A 21 -8.95 -9.86 -11.47
C GLU A 21 -8.15 -10.94 -10.71
N GLY A 22 -8.12 -10.84 -9.38
CA GLY A 22 -7.36 -11.72 -8.51
C GLY A 22 -5.94 -11.26 -8.19
N ASP A 23 -5.43 -10.18 -8.80
CA ASP A 23 -4.12 -9.62 -8.43
C ASP A 23 -4.14 -9.03 -7.00
N GLU A 24 -5.30 -8.55 -6.53
CA GLU A 24 -5.51 -8.11 -5.15
C GLU A 24 -5.29 -9.24 -4.14
N VAL A 25 -5.72 -10.47 -4.48
CA VAL A 25 -5.52 -11.65 -3.63
C VAL A 25 -4.03 -12.01 -3.56
N ARG A 26 -3.29 -11.86 -4.67
CA ARG A 26 -1.82 -12.05 -4.67
C ARG A 26 -1.13 -11.05 -3.76
N ARG A 27 -1.50 -9.76 -3.84
CA ARG A 27 -0.95 -8.71 -2.94
C ARG A 27 -1.23 -9.01 -1.47
N ASN A 28 -2.44 -9.46 -1.12
CA ASN A 28 -2.77 -9.86 0.25
C ASN A 28 -1.93 -11.06 0.72
N SER A 29 -1.70 -12.02 -0.18
CA SER A 29 -0.82 -13.17 0.08
C SER A 29 0.62 -12.73 0.31
N ASP A 30 1.12 -11.77 -0.48
CA ASP A 30 2.47 -11.19 -0.31
C ASP A 30 2.61 -10.57 1.09
N VAL A 31 1.63 -9.75 1.52
CA VAL A 31 1.62 -9.12 2.86
C VAL A 31 1.66 -10.18 3.96
N THR A 32 0.83 -11.22 3.83
CA THR A 32 0.78 -12.33 4.80
C THR A 32 2.11 -13.07 4.87
N GLU A 33 2.73 -13.31 3.72
CA GLU A 33 4.01 -14.01 3.64
C GLU A 33 5.16 -13.18 4.22
N ILE A 34 5.18 -11.87 3.98
CA ILE A 34 6.15 -10.93 4.55
C ILE A 34 6.05 -10.91 6.08
N LEU A 35 4.84 -10.79 6.62
CA LEU A 35 4.61 -10.85 8.07
C LEU A 35 5.06 -12.19 8.68
N ARG A 36 4.84 -13.30 7.97
CA ARG A 36 5.17 -14.64 8.46
C ARG A 36 6.67 -14.93 8.43
N ARG A 37 7.34 -14.62 7.32
CA ARG A 37 8.74 -14.99 7.06
C ARG A 37 9.76 -14.01 7.60
N THR A 38 9.40 -12.74 7.77
CA THR A 38 10.37 -11.74 8.22
C THR A 38 10.69 -11.99 9.68
N ARG A 39 11.95 -12.36 9.94
CA ARG A 39 12.48 -12.60 11.28
C ARG A 39 13.74 -11.76 11.47
N PHE A 40 13.83 -11.13 12.63
CA PHE A 40 14.99 -10.34 13.01
C PHE A 40 15.90 -11.22 13.86
N SER A 41 17.12 -11.48 13.40
CA SER A 41 18.11 -12.17 14.22
C SER A 41 18.84 -11.15 15.09
N CYS A 42 18.89 -11.40 16.40
CA CYS A 42 19.75 -10.65 17.29
C CYS A 42 20.99 -11.47 17.65
N SER A 43 22.16 -10.97 17.26
CA SER A 43 23.47 -11.55 17.56
C SER A 43 24.00 -11.19 18.95
N TYR A 44 23.40 -10.22 19.65
CA TYR A 44 23.87 -9.72 20.95
C TYR A 44 22.79 -9.91 22.04
N LYS A 45 22.92 -10.97 22.83
CA LYS A 45 22.08 -11.19 24.02
C LYS A 45 22.73 -10.53 25.23
N ASP A 46 22.37 -9.28 25.52
CA ASP A 46 22.64 -8.71 26.84
C ASP A 46 21.59 -9.25 27.81
N PHE A 47 21.99 -10.14 28.71
CA PHE A 47 21.10 -10.74 29.72
C PHE A 47 20.50 -9.72 30.70
N ARG A 48 20.97 -8.45 30.68
CA ARG A 48 20.41 -7.37 31.49
C ARG A 48 19.27 -6.61 30.82
N GLN A 49 18.98 -6.86 29.55
CA GLN A 49 17.87 -6.22 28.82
C GLN A 49 16.86 -7.27 28.34
N PRO A 50 15.57 -6.90 28.22
CA PRO A 50 14.59 -7.77 27.58
C PRO A 50 15.04 -8.11 26.15
N PRO A 51 14.74 -9.32 25.66
CA PRO A 51 15.11 -9.72 24.32
C PRO A 51 14.47 -8.79 23.30
N PRO A 52 15.18 -8.42 22.22
CA PRO A 52 14.60 -7.59 21.18
C PRO A 52 13.52 -8.37 20.40
N PRO A 53 12.57 -7.66 19.76
CA PRO A 53 11.54 -8.28 18.92
C PRO A 53 12.14 -9.17 17.82
N GLU A 54 11.62 -10.39 17.68
CA GLU A 54 12.04 -11.37 16.67
C GLU A 54 11.19 -11.31 15.40
N SER A 55 10.01 -10.68 15.45
CA SER A 55 9.10 -10.51 14.32
C SER A 55 8.61 -9.08 14.15
N ILE A 56 8.01 -8.77 12.99
CA ILE A 56 7.46 -7.44 12.70
C ILE A 56 6.43 -7.03 13.77
N LEU A 57 5.50 -7.94 14.10
CA LEU A 57 4.36 -7.67 14.98
C LEU A 57 4.73 -7.55 16.48
N GLU A 58 5.95 -7.91 16.84
CA GLU A 58 6.46 -7.80 18.22
C GLU A 58 7.01 -6.40 18.55
N HIS A 59 7.06 -5.49 17.58
CA HIS A 59 7.51 -4.12 17.81
C HIS A 59 6.36 -3.23 18.31
N ASP A 60 6.67 -2.26 19.16
CA ASP A 60 5.70 -1.32 19.73
C ASP A 60 5.08 -0.40 18.68
N LYS A 61 5.90 0.02 17.69
CA LYS A 61 5.50 0.88 16.58
C LYS A 61 5.99 0.30 15.27
N ILE A 62 5.06 0.11 14.34
CA ILE A 62 5.35 -0.46 13.02
C ILE A 62 4.85 0.50 11.96
N ILE A 63 5.73 0.84 11.03
CA ILE A 63 5.41 1.70 9.88
C ILE A 63 5.62 0.86 8.63
N TRP A 64 4.53 0.61 7.91
CA TRP A 64 4.55 -0.09 6.63
C TRP A 64 4.34 0.91 5.51
N LEU A 65 5.24 0.92 4.53
CA LEU A 65 5.22 1.83 3.40
C LEU A 65 5.75 1.16 2.13
N GLY A 66 5.69 1.87 1.02
CA GLY A 66 6.24 1.45 -0.27
C GLY A 66 5.18 1.42 -1.36
N ASP A 67 5.48 0.74 -2.46
CA ASP A 67 4.55 0.56 -3.58
C ASP A 67 3.70 -0.68 -3.33
N LEU A 68 2.51 -0.46 -2.78
CA LEU A 68 1.58 -1.56 -2.47
C LEU A 68 0.84 -2.06 -3.70
N ASN A 69 0.90 -1.32 -4.82
CA ASN A 69 0.36 -1.71 -6.13
C ASN A 69 -1.15 -2.05 -6.17
N TYR A 70 -1.92 -1.68 -5.14
CA TYR A 70 -3.38 -1.77 -5.20
C TYR A 70 -3.93 -0.74 -6.18
N ARG A 71 -5.05 -1.07 -6.84
CA ARG A 71 -5.62 -0.27 -7.94
C ARG A 71 -7.05 0.12 -7.61
N LEU A 72 -7.60 1.08 -8.35
CA LEU A 72 -9.02 1.43 -8.24
C LEU A 72 -9.90 0.42 -8.98
N VAL A 73 -10.98 -0.03 -8.34
CA VAL A 73 -12.04 -0.85 -8.95
C VAL A 73 -13.12 0.07 -9.51
N ALA A 74 -12.84 0.70 -10.64
CA ALA A 74 -13.78 1.63 -11.27
C ALA A 74 -13.59 1.69 -12.78
N SER A 75 -14.63 2.13 -13.50
CA SER A 75 -14.49 2.38 -14.93
C SER A 75 -13.59 3.59 -15.19
N SER A 76 -12.88 3.61 -16.32
CA SER A 76 -12.05 4.75 -16.70
C SER A 76 -12.83 6.07 -16.77
N HIS A 77 -14.13 6.00 -17.07
CA HIS A 77 -15.02 7.15 -17.10
C HIS A 77 -15.21 7.74 -15.70
N ASP A 78 -15.61 6.90 -14.74
CA ASP A 78 -15.89 7.35 -13.36
C ASP A 78 -14.65 7.91 -12.67
N ILE A 79 -13.49 7.33 -12.98
CA ILE A 79 -12.21 7.81 -12.46
C ILE A 79 -11.89 9.19 -13.03
N ASN A 80 -11.99 9.36 -14.36
CA ASN A 80 -11.71 10.65 -14.99
C ASN A 80 -12.67 11.75 -14.51
N GLU A 81 -13.95 11.41 -14.30
CA GLU A 81 -14.91 12.36 -13.74
C GLU A 81 -14.51 12.79 -12.32
N SER A 82 -14.19 11.83 -11.45
CA SER A 82 -13.80 12.11 -10.06
C SER A 82 -12.46 12.85 -9.99
N LEU A 83 -11.52 12.55 -10.90
CA LEU A 83 -10.26 13.27 -11.05
C LEU A 83 -10.49 14.73 -11.44
N THR A 84 -11.40 14.99 -12.40
CA THR A 84 -11.70 16.36 -12.88
C THR A 84 -12.35 17.20 -11.78
N LYS A 85 -13.15 16.56 -10.91
CA LYS A 85 -13.83 17.21 -9.77
C LYS A 85 -12.97 17.28 -8.51
N ASN A 86 -11.75 16.73 -8.53
CA ASN A 86 -10.88 16.59 -7.35
C ASN A 86 -11.55 15.84 -6.18
N GLU A 87 -12.42 14.88 -6.49
CA GLU A 87 -13.19 14.10 -5.51
C GLU A 87 -12.38 12.89 -5.01
N TRP A 88 -11.25 13.14 -4.36
CA TRP A 88 -10.32 12.09 -3.90
C TRP A 88 -10.97 11.07 -2.98
N GLN A 89 -11.89 11.52 -2.11
CA GLN A 89 -12.59 10.62 -1.20
C GLN A 89 -13.48 9.62 -1.95
N ALA A 90 -14.12 10.04 -3.06
CA ALA A 90 -14.93 9.14 -3.87
C ALA A 90 -14.06 8.09 -4.61
N LEU A 91 -12.84 8.47 -4.99
CA LEU A 91 -11.87 7.53 -5.57
C LEU A 91 -11.36 6.53 -4.52
N LEU A 92 -11.04 6.99 -3.31
CA LEU A 92 -10.56 6.14 -2.23
C LEU A 92 -11.58 5.08 -1.79
N GLU A 93 -12.88 5.34 -1.91
CA GLU A 93 -13.90 4.34 -1.64
C GLU A 93 -13.89 3.19 -2.66
N LYS A 94 -13.28 3.40 -3.83
CA LYS A 94 -13.08 2.40 -4.88
C LYS A 94 -11.67 1.81 -4.88
N ASP A 95 -10.84 2.17 -3.92
CA ASP A 95 -9.47 1.67 -3.79
C ASP A 95 -9.45 0.23 -3.25
N GLN A 96 -8.74 -0.67 -3.95
CA GLN A 96 -8.66 -2.06 -3.56
C GLN A 96 -8.07 -2.23 -2.15
N LEU A 97 -7.02 -1.50 -1.77
CA LEU A 97 -6.44 -1.63 -0.42
C LEU A 97 -7.49 -1.30 0.64
N LYS A 98 -8.23 -0.19 0.45
CA LYS A 98 -9.29 0.21 1.38
C LYS A 98 -10.43 -0.81 1.45
N ILE A 99 -10.81 -1.39 0.32
CA ILE A 99 -11.83 -2.45 0.24
C ILE A 99 -11.36 -3.72 0.96
N GLU A 100 -10.14 -4.18 0.67
CA GLU A 100 -9.54 -5.37 1.27
C GLU A 100 -9.32 -5.21 2.79
N GLN A 101 -8.93 -4.01 3.22
CA GLN A 101 -8.75 -3.68 4.64
C GLN A 101 -10.09 -3.61 5.38
N LYS A 102 -11.12 -2.96 4.81
CA LYS A 102 -12.48 -2.94 5.37
C LYS A 102 -13.08 -4.34 5.49
N ALA A 103 -12.78 -5.22 4.54
CA ALA A 103 -13.18 -6.62 4.59
C ALA A 103 -12.35 -7.48 5.56
N GLY A 104 -11.30 -6.91 6.17
CA GLY A 104 -10.43 -7.61 7.11
C GLY A 104 -9.52 -8.66 6.47
N ARG A 105 -9.33 -8.61 5.14
CA ARG A 105 -8.50 -9.58 4.39
C ARG A 105 -7.02 -9.25 4.43
N VAL A 106 -6.68 -7.98 4.63
CA VAL A 106 -5.29 -7.48 4.72
C VAL A 106 -5.22 -6.36 5.75
N PHE A 107 -4.03 -6.11 6.31
CA PHE A 107 -3.77 -4.98 7.23
C PHE A 107 -4.80 -4.82 8.37
N LYS A 108 -5.27 -5.94 8.93
CA LYS A 108 -6.22 -5.93 10.05
C LYS A 108 -5.59 -5.26 11.28
N GLY A 109 -6.23 -4.21 11.80
CA GLY A 109 -5.76 -3.45 12.96
C GLY A 109 -4.70 -2.39 12.64
N TRP A 110 -4.37 -2.19 11.36
CA TRP A 110 -3.50 -1.10 10.92
C TRP A 110 -4.32 0.15 10.63
N GLU A 111 -3.69 1.31 10.77
CA GLU A 111 -4.29 2.61 10.51
C GLU A 111 -3.56 3.30 9.37
N GLU A 112 -4.33 3.85 8.43
CA GLU A 112 -3.83 4.68 7.34
C GLU A 112 -4.24 6.14 7.60
N GLY A 113 -3.31 7.07 7.38
CA GLY A 113 -3.59 8.50 7.49
C GLY A 113 -4.60 8.97 6.44
N ARG A 114 -5.26 10.11 6.69
CA ARG A 114 -6.22 10.66 5.72
C ARG A 114 -5.52 11.07 4.42
N ILE A 115 -5.85 10.40 3.32
CA ILE A 115 -5.37 10.76 1.99
C ILE A 115 -6.15 11.98 1.47
N CYS A 116 -5.44 13.09 1.29
CA CYS A 116 -5.97 14.37 0.79
C CYS A 116 -5.23 14.84 -0.49
N PHE A 117 -4.52 13.92 -1.15
CA PHE A 117 -3.72 14.18 -2.34
C PHE A 117 -4.25 13.39 -3.55
N ALA A 118 -3.88 13.82 -4.75
CA ALA A 118 -4.27 13.15 -6.00
C ALA A 118 -3.54 11.81 -6.18
N PRO A 119 -4.11 10.83 -6.90
CA PRO A 119 -3.45 9.56 -7.19
C PRO A 119 -1.99 9.74 -7.67
N THR A 120 -1.07 8.94 -7.14
CA THR A 120 0.38 9.09 -7.33
C THR A 120 0.92 8.35 -8.55
N TYR A 121 0.10 7.47 -9.14
CA TYR A 121 0.43 6.68 -10.32
C TYR A 121 -0.77 6.74 -11.30
N LYS A 122 -0.63 6.69 -12.64
CA LYS A 122 0.57 6.83 -13.47
C LYS A 122 0.53 8.13 -14.27
N TYR A 123 1.48 9.01 -14.00
CA TYR A 123 1.69 10.23 -14.77
C TYR A 123 2.39 9.97 -16.10
N GLY A 124 2.09 10.79 -17.10
CA GLY A 124 2.85 10.86 -18.34
C GLY A 124 4.27 11.35 -18.07
N THR A 125 5.23 10.95 -18.91
CA THR A 125 6.61 11.42 -18.78
C THR A 125 6.67 12.93 -18.89
N ASN A 126 7.29 13.60 -17.91
CA ASN A 126 7.40 15.06 -17.83
C ASN A 126 6.05 15.78 -17.94
N SER A 127 5.00 15.22 -17.33
CA SER A 127 3.64 15.72 -17.45
C SER A 127 2.86 15.52 -16.14
N ASP A 128 2.03 16.50 -15.81
CA ASP A 128 1.06 16.39 -14.71
C ASP A 128 -0.24 15.68 -15.16
N HIS A 129 -0.29 15.18 -16.39
CA HIS A 129 -1.42 14.43 -16.92
C HIS A 129 -1.24 12.93 -16.73
N TYR A 130 -2.31 12.24 -16.33
CA TYR A 130 -2.32 10.78 -16.25
C TYR A 130 -2.29 10.15 -17.65
N VAL A 131 -1.57 9.02 -17.80
CA VAL A 131 -1.39 8.32 -19.09
C VAL A 131 -2.73 7.95 -19.75
N GLY A 132 -3.78 7.71 -18.96
CA GLY A 132 -5.13 7.40 -19.45
C GLY A 132 -5.92 8.57 -20.05
N GLN A 133 -5.46 9.82 -19.92
CA GLN A 133 -6.14 11.01 -20.48
C GLN A 133 -5.72 11.31 -21.94
N THR A 134 -4.55 10.82 -22.38
CA THR A 134 -3.95 11.25 -23.66
C THR A 134 -3.77 10.12 -24.69
N SER A 135 -3.77 8.85 -24.28
CA SER A 135 -3.48 7.73 -25.20
C SER A 135 -4.74 7.05 -25.75
N LYS A 136 -4.87 7.00 -27.09
CA LYS A 136 -5.91 6.25 -27.83
C LYS A 136 -5.75 4.72 -27.81
N SER A 137 -4.70 4.17 -27.20
CA SER A 137 -4.48 2.72 -27.13
C SER A 137 -4.88 2.16 -25.76
N LYS A 138 -5.85 1.25 -25.77
CA LYS A 138 -6.34 0.52 -24.57
C LYS A 138 -5.25 -0.34 -23.90
N GLU A 139 -4.16 -0.66 -24.59
CA GLU A 139 -3.10 -1.56 -24.10
C GLU A 139 -2.16 -0.95 -23.05
N LYS A 140 -2.15 0.39 -22.87
CA LYS A 140 -1.28 1.07 -21.89
C LYS A 140 -2.05 1.88 -20.85
N GLN A 141 -3.37 1.78 -20.85
CA GLN A 141 -4.22 2.48 -19.88
C GLN A 141 -4.05 1.79 -18.53
N ARG A 142 -3.41 2.50 -17.59
CA ARG A 142 -3.28 2.08 -16.20
C ARG A 142 -4.22 2.93 -15.35
N THR A 143 -4.92 2.27 -14.46
CA THR A 143 -5.81 2.91 -13.51
C THR A 143 -4.97 3.70 -12.50
N PRO A 144 -5.31 4.98 -12.24
CA PRO A 144 -4.63 5.72 -11.21
C PRO A 144 -4.69 5.00 -9.85
N ALA A 145 -3.63 5.07 -9.07
CA ALA A 145 -3.53 4.42 -7.75
C ALA A 145 -3.17 5.44 -6.68
N CYS A 146 -3.66 5.22 -5.46
CA CYS A 146 -3.51 6.17 -4.34
C CYS A 146 -2.33 5.82 -3.41
N ASN A 147 -1.64 4.73 -3.70
CA ASN A 147 -0.76 3.97 -2.80
C ASN A 147 0.41 3.34 -3.57
#